data_AF-A0A063Z7L3-F1
#
_entry.id   AF-A0A063Z7L3-F1
#
_cell.length_a   1.000
_cell.length_b   1.000
_cell.length_c   1.000
_cell.angle_alpha   90.00
_cell.angle_beta   90.00
_cell.angle_gamma   90.00
#
_symmetry.space_group_name_H-M   'P 1'
#
loop_
_entity.id
_entity.type
_entity.pdbx_description
1 polymer ?
#
loop_
_entity_poly.entity_id
_entity_poly.type
_entity_poly.pdbx_seq_one_letter_code
_entity_poly.pdbx_strand_id
1 'polypeptide(L)' 'MDEATKQVFKAKFVMLTVMLNVIVLCFAMGVFVLFRFAPEGTIGLAIGLLLLAVGSILSISFRKQYARAKIWLHEQP' A
#
# COMPACT_ATOMS: atom_id res chain seq x y z
N MET A 1 3.18 24.37 -15.26
CA MET A 1 3.55 22.95 -15.47
C MET A 1 3.51 22.65 -16.95
N ASP A 2 4.66 22.28 -17.50
CA ASP A 2 4.76 21.72 -18.85
C ASP A 2 3.92 20.44 -18.97
N GLU A 3 3.39 20.17 -20.16
CA GLU A 3 2.47 19.05 -20.38
C GLU A 3 3.16 17.69 -20.12
N ALA A 4 4.48 17.61 -20.31
CA ALA A 4 5.28 16.43 -19.97
C ALA A 4 5.33 16.19 -18.45
N THR A 5 5.51 17.23 -17.64
CA THR A 5 5.52 17.12 -16.17
C THR A 5 4.16 16.66 -15.63
N LYS A 6 3.07 17.09 -16.27
CA LYS A 6 1.70 16.72 -15.90
C LYS A 6 1.43 15.24 -16.09
N GLN A 7 1.93 14.64 -17.19
CA GLN A 7 1.83 13.20 -17.39
C GLN A 7 2.64 12.41 -16.37
N VAL A 8 3.86 12.85 -16.03
CA VAL A 8 4.70 12.21 -15.01
C VAL A 8 4.03 12.24 -13.63
N PHE A 9 3.42 13.37 -13.26
CA PHE A 9 2.67 13.47 -12.01
C PHE A 9 1.48 12.50 -11.99
N LYS A 10 0.70 12.44 -13.08
CA LYS A 10 -0.45 11.55 -13.20
C LYS A 10 -0.03 10.07 -13.08
N ALA A 11 1.08 9.68 -13.71
CA ALA A 11 1.63 8.34 -13.60
C ALA A 11 2.09 8.01 -12.16
N LYS A 12 2.79 8.93 -11.49
CA LYS A 12 3.20 8.77 -10.08
C LYS A 12 1.98 8.64 -9.16
N PHE A 13 0.94 9.44 -9.38
CA PHE A 13 -0.29 9.39 -8.59
C PHE A 13 -1.04 8.06 -8.79
N VAL A 14 -1.19 7.60 -10.03
CA VAL A 14 -1.80 6.31 -10.35
C VAL A 14 -1.02 5.17 -9.68
N MET A 15 0.32 5.16 -9.79
CA MET A 15 1.15 4.15 -9.13
C MET A 15 0.92 4.13 -7.61
N LEU A 16 0.82 5.31 -7.01
CA LEU A 16 0.51 5.45 -5.59
C LEU A 16 -0.89 4.88 -5.27
N THR A 17 -1.93 5.30 -6.00
CA THR A 17 -3.29 4.81 -5.79
C THR A 17 -3.37 3.29 -5.93
N VAL A 18 -2.69 2.70 -6.91
CA VAL A 18 -2.62 1.24 -7.08
C VAL A 18 -1.93 0.58 -5.88
N MET A 19 -0.78 1.09 -5.42
CA MET A 19 -0.12 0.55 -4.23
C MET A 19 -1.02 0.62 -2.99
N LEU A 20 -1.73 1.73 -2.79
CA LEU A 20 -2.65 1.88 -1.66
C LEU A 20 -3.78 0.84 -1.72
N ASN A 21 -4.37 0.63 -2.90
CA ASN A 21 -5.40 -0.39 -3.08
C ASN A 21 -4.87 -1.80 -2.79
N VAL A 22 -3.65 -2.13 -3.24
CA VAL A 22 -3.02 -3.43 -2.93
C VAL A 22 -2.80 -3.60 -1.42
N ILE A 23 -2.39 -2.54 -0.71
CA ILE A 23 -2.26 -2.57 0.76
C ILE A 23 -3.62 -2.83 1.41
N VAL A 24 -4.66 -2.12 0.99
CA VAL A 24 -6.01 -2.30 1.52
C VAL A 24 -6.52 -3.72 1.26
N LEU A 25 -6.30 -4.27 0.07
CA LEU A 25 -6.65 -5.66 -0.26
C LEU A 25 -5.88 -6.67 0.61
N CYS A 26 -4.58 -6.47 0.84
CA CYS A 26 -3.79 -7.31 1.75
C CYS A 26 -4.35 -7.28 3.17
N PHE A 27 -4.68 -6.10 3.69
CA PHE A 27 -5.28 -5.97 5.02
C PHE A 27 -6.67 -6.60 5.09
N ALA A 28 -7.52 -6.37 4.10
CA ALA A 28 -8.85 -6.95 4.02
C ALA A 28 -8.79 -8.48 4.01
N MET A 29 -7.91 -9.07 3.20
CA MET A 29 -7.68 -10.52 3.19
C MET A 29 -7.07 -11.02 4.51
N GLY A 30 -6.09 -10.31 5.08
CA GLY A 30 -5.48 -10.68 6.35
C GLY A 30 -6.49 -10.71 7.49
N VAL A 31 -7.31 -9.66 7.61
CA VAL A 31 -8.41 -9.58 8.60
C VAL A 31 -9.45 -10.67 8.33
N PHE A 32 -9.84 -10.89 7.07
CA PHE A 32 -10.78 -11.95 6.71
C PHE A 32 -10.26 -13.33 7.11
N VAL A 33 -8.99 -13.63 6.83
CA VAL A 33 -8.37 -14.91 7.19
C VAL A 33 -8.30 -15.07 8.71
N LEU A 34 -7.93 -14.02 9.44
CA LEU A 34 -7.95 -14.05 10.90
C LEU A 34 -9.36 -14.28 11.43
N PHE A 35 -10.36 -13.58 10.91
CA PHE A 35 -11.73 -13.68 11.42
C PHE A 35 -12.37 -15.04 11.10
N ARG A 36 -12.09 -15.59 9.91
CA ARG A 36 -12.72 -16.82 9.41
C ARG A 36 -11.99 -18.10 9.81
N PHE A 37 -10.65 -18.05 9.95
CA PHE A 37 -9.80 -19.23 10.14
C PHE A 37 -8.97 -19.22 11.42
N ALA A 38 -8.79 -18.08 12.12
CA ALA A 38 -8.11 -18.10 13.42
C ALA A 38 -8.86 -18.91 14.51
N PRO A 39 -10.22 -19.02 14.52
CA PRO A 39 -10.90 -19.86 15.50
C PRO A 39 -10.65 -21.37 15.30
N GLU A 40 -10.25 -21.80 14.11
CA GLU A 40 -10.25 -23.22 13.71
C GLU A 40 -8.84 -23.84 13.63
N GLY A 41 -7.77 -23.04 13.68
CA GLY A 41 -6.41 -23.59 13.71
C GLY A 41 -5.26 -22.57 13.67
N THR A 42 -4.13 -22.97 14.24
CA THR A 42 -2.90 -22.16 14.39
C THR A 42 -2.33 -21.68 13.05
N ILE A 43 -2.59 -22.43 11.96
CA ILE A 43 -2.13 -22.11 10.60
C ILE A 43 -2.84 -20.86 10.06
N GLY A 44 -4.16 -20.75 10.24
CA GLY A 44 -4.93 -19.58 9.80
C GLY A 44 -4.51 -18.31 10.53
N LEU A 45 -4.21 -18.44 11.82
CA LEU A 45 -3.70 -17.36 12.66
C LEU A 45 -2.30 -16.90 12.18
N ALA A 46 -1.40 -17.84 11.90
CA ALA A 46 -0.06 -17.55 11.38
C ALA A 46 -0.10 -16.84 10.01
N ILE A 47 -0.92 -17.33 9.07
CA ILE A 47 -1.09 -16.73 7.73
C ILE A 47 -1.68 -15.32 7.84
N GLY A 48 -2.70 -15.14 8.67
CA GLY A 48 -3.33 -13.85 8.88
C GLY A 48 -2.37 -12.82 9.49
N LEU A 49 -1.58 -13.19 10.49
CA LEU A 49 -0.54 -12.33 11.07
C LEU A 49 0.56 -12.01 10.04
N LEU A 50 0.99 -12.97 9.24
CA LEU A 50 1.97 -12.75 8.16
C LEU A 50 1.44 -11.73 7.14
N LEU A 51 0.19 -11.87 6.69
CA LEU A 51 -0.45 -10.93 5.77
C LEU A 51 -0.53 -9.52 6.35
N LEU A 52 -0.89 -9.37 7.63
CA LEU A 52 -0.91 -8.06 8.30
C LEU A 52 0.50 -7.46 8.43
N ALA A 53 1.51 -8.28 8.73
CA ALA A 53 2.90 -7.82 8.82
C ALA A 53 3.39 -7.33 7.45
N VAL A 54 3.15 -8.10 6.38
CA VAL A 54 3.50 -7.72 5.01
C VAL A 54 2.75 -6.45 4.57
N GLY A 55 1.44 -6.37 4.85
CA GLY A 55 0.65 -5.17 4.58
C GLY A 55 1.19 -3.93 5.29
N SER A 56 1.64 -4.08 6.54
CA SER A 56 2.24 -3.00 7.33
C SER A 56 3.55 -2.52 6.73
N ILE A 57 4.44 -3.43 6.31
CA ILE A 57 5.71 -3.11 5.64
C ILE A 57 5.46 -2.38 4.30
N LEU A 58 4.49 -2.85 3.52
CA LEU A 58 4.07 -2.21 2.27
C LEU A 58 3.52 -0.80 2.53
N SER A 59 2.74 -0.61 3.60
CA SER A 59 2.21 0.69 4.01
C SER A 59 3.32 1.69 4.39
N ILE A 60 4.36 1.24 5.09
CA ILE A 60 5.54 2.07 5.39
C ILE A 60 6.26 2.46 4.09
N SER A 61 6.43 1.51 3.16
CA SER A 61 7.06 1.75 1.87
C SER A 61 6.27 2.75 1.02
N PHE A 62 4.94 2.60 1.00
CA PHE A 62 4.03 3.55 0.36
C PHE A 62 4.17 4.95 0.95
N ARG A 63 4.22 5.08 2.28
CA ARG A 63 4.38 6.38 2.95
C ARG A 63 5.71 7.05 2.58
N LYS A 64 6.80 6.29 2.46
CA LYS A 64 8.11 6.79 1.99
C LYS A 64 8.05 7.24 0.53
N GLN A 65 7.41 6.47 -0.35
CA GLN A 65 7.26 6.84 -1.75
C GLN A 65 6.36 8.07 -1.92
N TYR A 66 5.30 8.18 -1.12
CA TYR A 66 4.44 9.36 -1.09
C TYR A 66 5.18 10.61 -0.65
N ALA A 67 5.97 10.52 0.43
CA ALA A 67 6.78 11.64 0.89
C ALA A 67 7.78 12.10 -0.19
N ARG A 68 8.45 11.15 -0.87
CA ARG A 68 9.34 11.47 -2.00
C ARG A 68 8.60 12.13 -3.17
N ALA A 69 7.44 11.60 -3.54
CA ALA A 69 6.62 12.19 -4.62
C ALA A 69 6.12 13.60 -4.26
N LYS A 70 5.79 13.84 -2.99
CA LYS A 70 5.38 15.15 -2.48
C LYS A 70 6.53 16.15 -2.49
N ILE A 71 7.73 15.74 -2.07
CA ILE A 71 8.94 16.59 -2.13
C ILE A 71 9.24 16.94 -3.59
N TRP A 72 9.25 15.94 -4.47
CA TRP A 72 9.44 16.17 -5.90
C TRP A 72 8.43 17.16 -6.48
N LEU A 73 7.16 17.07 -6.09
CA LEU A 73 6.12 18.02 -6.52
C LEU A 73 6.38 19.44 -6.01
N HIS A 74 6.93 19.59 -4.80
CA HIS A 74 7.25 20.89 -4.21
C HIS A 74 8.51 21.53 -4.81
N GLU A 75 9.42 20.71 -5.34
CA GLU A 75 10.61 21.17 -6.08
C GLU A 75 10.32 21.54 -7.55
N GLN A 76 9.13 21.22 -8.08
CA GLN A 76 8.75 21.70 -9.41
C GLN A 76 8.43 23.21 -9.35
N PRO A 77 9.07 24.07 -10.18
CA PRO A 77 8.82 25.51 -10.23
C PRO A 77 7.47 25.88 -10.88
#